data_AF-A0A432H5X6-F1
#
_entry.id   AF-A0A432H5X6-F1
#
_cell.length_a   1.000
_cell.length_b   1.000
_cell.length_c   1.000
_cell.angle_alpha   90.00
_cell.angle_beta   90.00
_cell.angle_gamma   90.00
#
_symmetry.space_group_name_H-M   'P 1'
#
loop_
_entity.id
_entity.type
_entity.pdbx_description
1 polymer ?
#
loop_
_entity_poly.entity_id
_entity_poly.type
_entity_poly.pdbx_seq_one_letter_code
_entity_poly.pdbx_strand_id
1 'polypeptide(L)'
;MKILIINSVLMLSLFMVVPETSAATNQVKVVVAPDAVTVFENRARVHRRLEVEMQVGSMEVVFDGLPSSLDPASVRAKLLGVEGLVLGVRMKQEVHEQEVQQQVRQISRALEEIGDQLSGIDARLEELHRLEVLTTSLSVILEETVSDAGQGGILGAATVGQIIEAQQWIADRQLEQSLTRDRLISEKKTILTRRSDLRADMAPLKLRRDRTTWSAIVLIQAQQPGSATVELAHDVPGARWVPVHEARLDESKATVAWTARAQVLQQSGEAWSDVKLTLSTARSSLGLTPPSLVPVRLEAVVVVARKSAELTSDMRAPVASAGIDRGVTSAPSEEA
;
A
#
# COMPACT_ATOMS: atom_id res chain seq x y z
N MET A 1 -21.41 101.48 18.09
CA MET A 1 -20.00 101.29 18.49
C MET A 1 -19.78 99.79 18.59
N LYS A 2 -18.97 99.17 17.70
CA LYS A 2 -17.54 98.87 17.94
C LYS A 2 -17.41 98.00 19.21
N ILE A 3 -16.99 96.73 19.20
CA ILE A 3 -15.87 96.11 18.50
C ILE A 3 -15.97 94.57 18.51
N LEU A 4 -15.46 94.00 17.42
CA LEU A 4 -15.08 92.64 17.09
C LEU A 4 -14.00 92.07 18.03
N ILE A 5 -14.13 90.84 18.54
CA ILE A 5 -12.97 90.03 18.94
C ILE A 5 -13.09 88.63 18.33
N ILE A 6 -12.05 88.34 17.54
CA ILE A 6 -11.71 87.14 16.80
C ILE A 6 -11.39 86.01 17.79
N ASN A 7 -11.83 84.78 17.50
CA ASN A 7 -11.14 83.60 18.03
C ASN A 7 -11.04 82.50 16.97
N SER A 8 -9.79 82.18 16.66
CA SER A 8 -9.30 81.18 15.72
C SER A 8 -9.87 79.79 15.99
N VAL A 9 -10.42 79.16 14.96
CA VAL A 9 -10.75 77.73 14.97
C VAL A 9 -9.56 76.96 14.41
N LEU A 10 -8.85 76.27 15.29
CA LEU A 10 -7.79 75.33 14.95
C LEU A 10 -8.46 74.03 14.47
N MET A 11 -8.38 73.74 13.17
CA MET A 11 -8.96 72.55 12.56
C MET A 11 -8.05 71.34 12.83
N LEU A 12 -8.41 70.51 13.81
CA LEU A 12 -7.71 69.26 14.13
C LEU A 12 -8.23 68.16 13.20
N SER A 13 -7.48 67.83 12.15
CA SER A 13 -7.75 66.72 11.25
C SER A 13 -7.48 65.39 11.97
N LEU A 14 -8.55 64.72 12.38
CA LEU A 14 -8.50 63.38 12.94
C LEU A 14 -8.27 62.37 11.79
N PHE A 15 -7.02 61.96 11.59
CA PHE A 15 -6.68 60.79 10.77
C PHE A 15 -7.27 59.55 11.45
N MET A 16 -8.45 59.14 10.98
CA MET A 16 -9.09 57.90 11.39
C MET A 16 -8.34 56.75 10.72
N VAL A 17 -7.34 56.22 11.42
CA VAL A 17 -6.67 54.97 11.06
C VAL A 17 -7.73 53.87 11.16
N VAL A 18 -8.24 53.44 10.02
CA VAL A 18 -9.09 52.25 9.94
C VAL A 18 -8.19 51.06 10.26
N PRO A 19 -8.44 50.31 11.35
CA PRO A 19 -7.68 49.10 11.61
C PRO A 19 -8.01 48.10 10.52
N GLU A 20 -7.01 47.73 9.71
CA GLU A 20 -7.06 46.55 8.87
C GLU A 20 -7.30 45.34 9.78
N THR A 21 -8.56 44.93 9.86
CA THR A 21 -8.94 43.71 10.57
C THR A 21 -8.45 42.57 9.70
N SER A 22 -7.25 42.06 10.00
CA SER A 22 -6.76 40.82 9.42
C SER A 22 -7.76 39.73 9.79
N ALA A 23 -8.62 39.37 8.83
CA ALA A 23 -9.55 38.27 8.99
C ALA A 23 -8.70 37.01 9.12
N ALA A 24 -8.45 36.59 10.35
CA ALA A 24 -7.93 35.27 10.65
C ALA A 24 -8.90 34.27 9.99
N THR A 25 -8.47 33.73 8.85
CA THR A 25 -9.26 32.77 8.09
C THR A 25 -9.34 31.53 8.95
N ASN A 26 -10.49 31.33 9.60
CA ASN A 26 -10.75 30.15 10.41
C ASN A 26 -10.69 28.94 9.47
N GLN A 27 -9.59 28.20 9.51
CA GLN A 27 -9.31 27.11 8.59
C GLN A 27 -9.26 25.78 9.36
N VAL A 28 -10.06 24.82 8.92
CA VAL A 28 -10.07 23.45 9.45
C VAL A 28 -9.58 22.51 8.37
N LYS A 29 -8.38 21.93 8.57
CA LYS A 29 -7.77 20.94 7.67
C LYS A 29 -7.92 19.54 8.25
N VAL A 30 -8.61 18.65 7.52
CA VAL A 30 -8.96 17.30 8.01
C VAL A 30 -8.89 16.28 6.86
N VAL A 31 -8.40 15.08 7.16
CA VAL A 31 -8.51 13.90 6.29
C VAL A 31 -9.81 13.18 6.62
N VAL A 32 -10.71 13.08 5.66
CA VAL A 32 -12.07 12.52 5.86
C VAL A 32 -12.22 11.25 5.02
N ALA A 33 -12.68 10.16 5.64
CA ALA A 33 -12.98 8.92 4.94
C ALA A 33 -14.27 9.05 4.09
N PRO A 34 -14.40 8.28 3.00
CA PRO A 34 -15.67 8.17 2.26
C PRO A 34 -16.84 7.72 3.15
N ASP A 35 -18.00 8.36 3.02
CA ASP A 35 -19.27 7.97 3.69
C ASP A 35 -20.16 7.15 2.75
N ALA A 36 -20.27 7.60 1.49
CA ALA A 36 -21.08 6.95 0.48
C ALA A 36 -20.39 6.97 -0.88
N VAL A 37 -20.62 5.92 -1.67
CA VAL A 37 -20.02 5.78 -3.00
C VAL A 37 -21.08 5.33 -3.99
N THR A 38 -21.22 6.08 -5.08
CA THR A 38 -22.03 5.68 -6.23
C THR A 38 -21.12 5.18 -7.36
N VAL A 39 -21.18 3.90 -7.66
CA VAL A 39 -20.39 3.28 -8.73
C VAL A 39 -21.20 3.32 -10.01
N PHE A 40 -20.61 3.88 -11.07
CA PHE A 40 -21.11 3.85 -12.43
C PHE A 40 -20.33 2.80 -13.24
N GLU A 41 -20.68 2.61 -14.51
CA GLU A 41 -19.99 1.64 -15.36
C GLU A 41 -18.55 2.04 -15.74
N ASN A 42 -18.16 3.32 -15.56
CA ASN A 42 -16.84 3.81 -15.95
C ASN A 42 -16.09 4.60 -14.86
N ARG A 43 -16.73 4.93 -13.75
CA ARG A 43 -16.16 5.71 -12.65
C ARG A 43 -16.95 5.48 -11.38
N ALA A 44 -16.45 5.98 -10.25
CA ALA A 44 -17.25 6.12 -9.04
C ALA A 44 -17.31 7.58 -8.61
N ARG A 45 -18.47 7.99 -8.09
CA ARG A 45 -18.64 9.24 -7.37
C ARG A 45 -18.59 8.94 -5.88
N VAL A 46 -17.66 9.59 -5.20
CA VAL A 46 -17.44 9.40 -3.77
C VAL A 46 -17.95 10.63 -3.04
N HIS A 47 -18.63 10.40 -1.92
CA HIS A 47 -19.20 11.43 -1.06
C HIS A 47 -18.52 11.37 0.31
N ARG A 48 -18.09 12.53 0.80
CA ARG A 48 -17.52 12.73 2.13
C ARG A 48 -18.35 13.75 2.90
N ARG A 49 -18.39 13.60 4.21
CA ARG A 49 -19.13 14.49 5.11
C ARG A 49 -18.24 14.89 6.27
N LEU A 50 -18.25 16.17 6.59
CA LEU A 50 -17.57 16.71 7.76
C LEU A 50 -18.54 17.62 8.52
N GLU A 51 -18.71 17.35 9.80
CA GLU A 51 -19.44 18.22 10.72
C GLU A 51 -18.50 19.31 11.24
N VAL A 52 -18.95 20.56 11.19
CA VAL A 52 -18.21 21.73 11.66
C VAL A 52 -19.14 22.66 12.42
N GLU A 53 -18.66 23.19 13.54
CA GLU A 53 -19.35 24.26 14.25
C GLU A 53 -19.04 25.60 13.59
N MET A 54 -20.09 26.29 13.15
CA MET A 54 -19.98 27.57 12.46
C MET A 54 -20.41 28.73 13.34
N GLN A 55 -19.72 29.85 13.16
CA GLN A 55 -20.17 31.18 13.61
C GLN A 55 -20.58 31.99 12.38
N VAL A 56 -21.26 33.13 12.60
CA VAL A 56 -21.60 34.06 11.52
C VAL A 56 -20.31 34.54 10.84
N GLY A 57 -20.24 34.40 9.51
CA GLY A 57 -19.06 34.77 8.72
C GLY A 57 -18.58 33.64 7.82
N SER A 58 -17.34 33.78 7.35
CA SER A 58 -16.72 32.85 6.40
C SER A 58 -15.71 31.94 7.08
N MET A 59 -15.63 30.69 6.61
CA MET A 59 -14.72 29.66 7.11
C MET A 59 -14.17 28.86 5.94
N GLU A 60 -12.90 28.45 6.02
CA GLU A 60 -12.32 27.53 5.05
C GLU A 60 -12.26 26.12 5.63
N VAL A 61 -12.80 25.15 4.88
CA VAL A 61 -12.74 23.74 5.22
C VAL A 61 -11.89 23.03 4.18
N VAL A 62 -10.78 22.43 4.61
CA VAL A 62 -9.82 21.76 3.75
C VAL A 62 -9.94 20.25 3.92
N PHE A 63 -10.46 19.60 2.87
CA PHE A 63 -10.43 18.14 2.75
C PHE A 63 -9.10 17.72 2.19
N ASP A 64 -8.27 17.09 3.02
CA ASP A 64 -6.92 16.68 2.66
C ASP A 64 -6.82 15.18 2.31
N GLY A 65 -5.74 14.81 1.60
CA GLY A 65 -5.45 13.42 1.27
C GLY A 65 -6.37 12.82 0.20
N LEU A 66 -6.93 13.64 -0.70
CA LEU A 66 -7.73 13.16 -1.83
C LEU A 66 -6.80 12.47 -2.86
N PRO A 67 -7.25 11.41 -3.54
CA PRO A 67 -6.40 10.63 -4.44
C PRO A 67 -5.94 11.47 -5.65
N SER A 68 -4.72 11.22 -6.13
CA SER A 68 -4.13 11.86 -7.31
C SER A 68 -4.98 11.72 -8.58
N SER A 69 -5.67 10.58 -8.72
CA SER A 69 -6.46 10.21 -9.90
C SER A 69 -7.84 10.88 -9.96
N LEU A 70 -8.25 11.58 -8.89
CA LEU A 70 -9.50 12.36 -8.85
C LEU A 70 -9.57 13.34 -10.02
N ASP A 71 -10.76 13.49 -10.61
CA ASP A 71 -11.01 14.55 -11.59
C ASP A 71 -11.29 15.88 -10.88
N PRO A 72 -10.40 16.89 -10.94
CA PRO A 72 -10.57 18.15 -10.21
C PRO A 72 -11.80 18.94 -10.66
N ALA A 73 -12.25 18.75 -11.92
CA ALA A 73 -13.42 19.44 -12.47
C ALA A 73 -14.75 18.85 -11.96
N SER A 74 -14.71 17.62 -11.46
CA SER A 74 -15.88 16.92 -10.92
C SER A 74 -16.25 17.35 -9.50
N VAL A 75 -15.34 18.04 -8.80
CA VAL A 75 -15.50 18.35 -7.37
C VAL A 75 -16.67 19.31 -7.16
N ARG A 76 -17.54 18.95 -6.21
CA ARG A 76 -18.71 19.73 -5.80
C ARG A 76 -18.80 19.71 -4.28
N ALA A 77 -19.11 20.85 -3.68
CA ALA A 77 -19.37 20.94 -2.25
C ALA A 77 -20.80 21.41 -1.98
N LYS A 78 -21.36 21.00 -0.85
CA LYS A 78 -22.65 21.46 -0.33
C LYS A 78 -22.52 21.78 1.15
N LEU A 79 -23.29 22.76 1.59
CA LEU A 79 -23.45 23.11 3.00
C LEU A 79 -24.88 22.74 3.43
N LEU A 80 -24.99 22.02 4.54
CA LEU A 80 -26.26 21.58 5.14
C LEU A 80 -26.29 21.96 6.62
N GLY A 81 -27.50 22.03 7.21
CA GLY A 81 -27.69 22.26 8.65
C GLY A 81 -27.78 23.73 9.07
N VAL A 82 -27.25 24.66 8.27
CA VAL A 82 -27.30 26.12 8.54
C VAL A 82 -27.68 26.92 7.29
N GLU A 83 -28.25 28.10 7.49
CA GLU A 83 -28.44 29.06 6.39
C GLU A 83 -27.10 29.69 6.00
N GLY A 84 -26.70 29.45 4.75
CA GLY A 84 -25.39 29.81 4.26
C GLY A 84 -25.17 29.43 2.80
N LEU A 85 -23.98 29.73 2.30
CA LEU A 85 -23.57 29.49 0.91
C LEU A 85 -22.22 28.78 0.89
N VAL A 86 -21.99 27.99 -0.16
CA VAL A 86 -20.63 27.63 -0.58
C VAL A 86 -20.16 28.70 -1.56
N LEU A 87 -19.16 29.48 -1.17
CA LEU A 87 -18.59 30.57 -2.00
C LEU A 87 -17.69 30.04 -3.10
N GLY A 88 -17.05 28.87 -2.88
CA GLY A 88 -16.24 28.22 -3.90
C GLY A 88 -15.49 27.00 -3.39
N VAL A 89 -14.94 26.24 -4.33
CA VAL A 89 -14.03 25.12 -4.06
C VAL A 89 -12.75 25.35 -4.85
N ARG A 90 -11.62 25.36 -4.16
CA ARG A 90 -10.29 25.46 -4.76
C ARG A 90 -9.55 24.14 -4.60
N MET A 91 -9.12 23.56 -5.71
CA MET A 91 -8.29 22.37 -5.70
C MET A 91 -6.81 22.76 -5.64
N LYS A 92 -6.07 22.15 -4.71
CA LYS A 92 -4.63 22.34 -4.57
C LYS A 92 -3.95 20.97 -4.65
N GLN A 93 -2.91 20.89 -5.47
CA GLN A 93 -2.09 19.70 -5.58
C GLN A 93 -0.96 19.76 -4.55
N GLU A 94 -0.82 18.73 -3.71
CA GLU A 94 0.24 18.64 -2.70
C GLU A 94 1.22 17.52 -3.05
N VAL A 95 2.50 17.87 -3.21
CA VAL A 95 3.57 16.94 -3.56
C VAL A 95 4.29 16.47 -2.30
N HIS A 96 4.19 15.18 -2.01
CA HIS A 96 4.69 14.53 -0.79
C HIS A 96 6.14 14.00 -0.94
N GLU A 97 6.91 14.54 -1.87
CA GLU A 97 8.24 14.02 -2.21
C GLU A 97 9.21 14.04 -1.02
N GLN A 98 9.18 15.10 -0.21
CA GLN A 98 10.08 15.22 0.94
C GLN A 98 9.76 14.19 2.04
N GLU A 99 8.49 13.93 2.32
CA GLU A 99 8.05 12.98 3.35
C GLU A 99 8.38 11.54 2.95
N VAL A 100 8.07 11.16 1.70
CA VAL A 100 8.43 9.85 1.15
C VAL A 100 9.95 9.65 1.18
N GLN A 101 10.73 10.67 0.81
CA GLN A 101 12.18 10.58 0.90
C GLN A 101 12.68 10.44 2.35
N GLN A 102 12.04 11.09 3.33
CA GLN A 102 12.37 10.91 4.73
C GLN A 102 12.09 9.49 5.21
N GLN A 103 10.91 8.94 4.89
CA GLN A 103 10.55 7.56 5.22
C GLN A 103 11.50 6.55 4.56
N VAL A 104 11.84 6.74 3.28
CA VAL A 104 12.82 5.90 2.58
C VAL A 104 14.19 5.98 3.26
N ARG A 105 14.64 7.18 3.67
CA ARG A 105 15.91 7.33 4.42
C ARG A 105 15.87 6.61 5.77
N GLN A 106 14.77 6.71 6.51
CA GLN A 106 14.60 6.03 7.80
C GLN A 106 14.67 4.50 7.64
N ILE A 107 13.90 3.94 6.71
CA ILE A 107 13.92 2.49 6.45
C ILE A 107 15.29 2.04 5.95
N SER A 108 15.95 2.84 5.11
CA SER A 108 17.32 2.53 4.64
C SER A 108 18.32 2.45 5.79
N ARG A 109 18.28 3.40 6.74
CA ARG A 109 19.12 3.35 7.94
C ARG A 109 18.81 2.13 8.82
N ALA A 110 17.53 1.83 9.03
CA ALA A 110 17.14 0.65 9.81
C ALA A 110 17.61 -0.67 9.15
N LEU A 111 17.62 -0.74 7.82
CA LEU A 111 18.16 -1.88 7.07
C LEU A 111 19.68 -1.99 7.18
N GLU A 112 20.39 -0.86 7.25
CA GLU A 112 21.84 -0.80 7.48
C GLU A 112 22.18 -1.30 8.88
N GLU A 113 21.50 -0.79 9.92
CA GLU A 113 21.65 -1.26 11.31
C GLU A 113 21.38 -2.76 11.45
N ILE A 114 20.34 -3.28 10.79
CA ILE A 114 20.06 -4.72 10.75
C ILE A 114 21.19 -5.50 10.03
N GLY A 115 21.79 -4.92 9.00
CA GLY A 115 22.95 -5.49 8.31
C GLY A 115 24.15 -5.65 9.25
N ASP A 116 24.43 -4.63 10.05
CA ASP A 116 25.49 -4.65 11.05
C ASP A 116 25.21 -5.68 12.14
N GLN A 117 23.96 -5.76 12.62
CA GLN A 117 23.54 -6.77 13.60
C GLN A 117 23.73 -8.20 13.09
N LEU A 118 23.30 -8.48 11.85
CA LEU A 118 23.48 -9.79 11.24
C LEU A 118 24.95 -10.15 11.07
N SER A 119 25.77 -9.20 10.64
CA SER A 119 27.22 -9.38 10.52
C SER A 119 27.86 -9.70 11.88
N GLY A 120 27.42 -9.02 12.94
CA GLY A 120 27.85 -9.31 14.31
C GLY A 120 27.45 -10.71 14.80
N ILE A 121 26.25 -11.18 14.46
CA ILE A 121 25.82 -12.55 14.80
C ILE A 121 26.61 -13.59 13.99
N ASP A 122 26.85 -13.34 12.71
CA ASP A 122 27.64 -14.24 11.85
C ASP A 122 29.08 -14.39 12.37
N ALA A 123 29.70 -13.29 12.81
CA ALA A 123 31.02 -13.34 13.45
C ALA A 123 31.01 -14.16 14.76
N ARG A 124 29.96 -14.04 15.59
CA ARG A 124 29.82 -14.83 16.82
C ARG A 124 29.59 -16.32 16.54
N LEU A 125 28.81 -16.64 15.51
CA LEU A 125 28.59 -18.02 15.07
C LEU A 125 29.89 -18.65 14.55
N GLU A 126 30.69 -17.89 13.79
CA GLU A 126 32.00 -18.36 13.31
C GLU A 126 32.96 -18.62 14.48
N GLU A 127 33.04 -17.70 15.45
CA GLU A 127 33.86 -17.88 16.64
C GLU A 127 33.42 -19.11 17.45
N LEU A 128 32.11 -19.26 17.67
CA LEU A 128 31.55 -20.42 18.35
C LEU A 128 31.87 -21.72 17.61
N HIS A 129 31.81 -21.72 16.28
CA HIS A 129 32.18 -22.88 15.48
C HIS A 129 33.64 -23.28 15.66
N ARG A 130 34.57 -22.31 15.73
CA ARG A 130 35.98 -22.59 16.03
C ARG A 130 36.16 -23.22 17.41
N LEU A 131 35.45 -22.72 18.42
CA LEU A 131 35.49 -23.28 19.77
C LEU A 131 34.92 -24.70 19.84
N GLU A 132 33.87 -25.00 19.07
CA GLU A 132 33.31 -26.35 18.98
C GLU A 132 34.26 -27.33 18.29
N VAL A 133 34.96 -26.90 17.24
CA VAL A 133 35.98 -27.74 16.59
C VAL A 133 37.10 -28.08 17.59
N LEU A 134 37.51 -27.12 18.42
CA LEU A 134 38.50 -27.35 19.47
C LEU A 134 38.00 -28.29 20.58
N THR A 135 36.77 -28.15 21.05
CA THR A 135 36.21 -29.05 22.07
C THR A 135 35.99 -30.46 21.52
N THR A 136 35.62 -30.58 20.23
CA THR A 136 35.50 -31.86 19.54
C THR A 136 36.86 -32.53 19.33
N SER A 137 37.91 -31.79 19.00
CA SER A 137 39.25 -32.40 18.90
C SER A 137 39.77 -32.87 20.25
N LEU A 138 39.52 -32.12 21.33
CA LEU A 138 39.82 -32.54 22.70
C LEU A 138 39.06 -33.82 23.11
N SER A 139 37.80 -33.98 22.70
CA SER A 139 37.03 -35.19 22.99
C SER A 139 37.60 -36.42 22.28
N VAL A 140 38.02 -36.26 21.01
CA VAL A 140 38.66 -37.34 20.24
C VAL A 140 40.00 -37.74 20.86
N ILE A 141 40.85 -36.78 21.22
CA ILE A 141 42.15 -37.06 21.88
C ILE A 141 41.94 -37.81 23.20
N LEU A 142 40.95 -37.38 24.01
CA LEU A 142 40.65 -38.03 25.28
C LEU A 142 40.17 -39.48 25.09
N GLU A 143 39.31 -39.72 24.10
CA GLU A 143 38.81 -41.07 23.76
C GLU A 143 39.93 -42.01 23.28
N GLU A 144 40.83 -41.51 22.45
CA GLU A 144 41.99 -42.24 21.95
C GLU A 144 42.97 -42.59 23.08
N THR A 145 43.21 -41.64 24.01
CA THR A 145 44.07 -41.83 25.19
C THR A 145 43.50 -42.85 26.18
N VAL A 146 42.17 -42.85 26.39
CA VAL A 146 41.49 -43.83 27.25
C VAL A 146 41.51 -45.23 26.61
N SER A 147 41.36 -45.31 25.29
CA SER A 147 41.37 -46.58 24.55
C SER A 147 42.74 -47.26 24.58
N ASP A 148 43.82 -46.49 24.43
CA ASP A 148 45.22 -46.98 24.49
C ASP A 148 45.61 -47.45 25.91
N ALA A 149 45.16 -46.73 26.94
CA ALA A 149 45.33 -47.12 28.34
C ALA A 149 44.61 -48.44 28.70
N GLY A 150 43.43 -48.69 28.12
CA GLY A 150 42.66 -49.92 28.31
C GLY A 150 43.32 -51.17 27.70
N GLN A 151 44.24 -51.01 26.74
CA GLN A 151 44.94 -52.10 26.05
C GLN A 151 46.30 -52.46 26.66
N GLY A 152 46.64 -51.92 27.83
CA GLY A 152 47.89 -52.22 28.55
C GLY A 152 48.92 -51.10 28.54
N GLY A 153 48.56 -49.91 28.06
CA GLY A 153 49.36 -48.69 28.20
C GLY A 153 49.41 -48.22 29.66
N ILE A 154 50.60 -47.84 30.13
CA ILE A 154 50.76 -47.19 31.43
C ILE A 154 50.06 -45.84 31.34
N LEU A 155 48.97 -45.63 32.09
CA LEU A 155 48.43 -44.30 32.34
C LEU A 155 49.54 -43.47 32.97
N GLY A 156 50.25 -42.70 32.14
CA GLY A 156 51.20 -41.71 32.61
C GLY A 156 50.45 -40.70 33.46
N ALA A 157 50.57 -40.82 34.78
CA ALA A 157 50.14 -39.86 35.80
C ALA A 157 48.65 -39.45 35.88
N ALA A 158 47.77 -39.86 34.96
CA ALA A 158 46.35 -39.51 35.01
C ALA A 158 45.52 -40.54 35.80
N THR A 159 44.79 -40.09 36.82
CA THR A 159 43.86 -40.92 37.61
C THR A 159 42.51 -41.03 36.89
N VAL A 160 41.79 -42.15 37.05
CA VAL A 160 40.42 -42.34 36.53
C VAL A 160 39.49 -41.16 36.87
N GLY A 161 39.64 -40.55 38.06
CA GLY A 161 38.89 -39.34 38.45
C GLY A 161 39.17 -38.13 37.55
N GLN A 162 40.42 -37.90 37.14
CA GLN A 162 40.79 -36.78 36.26
C GLN A 162 40.24 -36.97 34.84
N ILE A 163 40.11 -38.21 34.38
CA ILE A 163 39.49 -38.54 33.09
C ILE A 163 37.99 -38.26 33.13
N ILE A 164 37.30 -38.65 34.22
CA ILE A 164 35.87 -38.39 34.41
C ILE A 164 35.61 -36.88 34.50
N GLU A 165 36.43 -36.13 35.23
CA GLU A 165 36.33 -34.66 35.31
C GLU A 165 36.52 -33.99 33.95
N ALA A 166 37.52 -34.44 33.16
CA ALA A 166 37.74 -33.93 31.80
C ALA A 166 36.58 -34.26 30.86
N GLN A 167 36.02 -35.48 30.92
CA GLN A 167 34.85 -35.86 30.13
C GLN A 167 33.61 -35.03 30.50
N GLN A 168 33.36 -34.82 31.80
CA GLN A 168 32.26 -33.98 32.27
C GLN A 168 32.43 -32.53 31.80
N TRP A 169 33.64 -31.97 31.92
CA TRP A 169 33.93 -30.62 31.44
C TRP A 169 33.69 -30.47 29.93
N ILE A 170 34.13 -31.44 29.11
CA ILE A 170 33.89 -31.43 27.67
C ILE A 170 32.39 -31.49 27.37
N ALA A 171 31.65 -32.38 28.02
CA ALA A 171 30.20 -32.53 27.83
C ALA A 171 29.44 -31.25 28.20
N ASP A 172 29.77 -30.65 29.35
CA ASP A 172 29.17 -29.38 29.79
C ASP A 172 29.47 -28.24 28.81
N ARG A 173 30.71 -28.17 28.31
CA ARG A 173 31.10 -27.16 27.30
C ARG A 173 30.40 -27.35 25.97
N GLN A 174 30.28 -28.58 25.48
CA GLN A 174 29.55 -28.86 24.23
C GLN A 174 28.06 -28.52 24.37
N LEU A 175 27.45 -28.80 25.52
CA LEU A 175 26.07 -28.41 25.80
C LEU A 175 25.90 -26.88 25.83
N GLU A 176 26.78 -26.16 26.54
CA GLU A 176 26.77 -24.70 26.59
C GLU A 176 26.96 -24.08 25.19
N GLN A 177 27.87 -24.63 24.39
CA GLN A 177 28.10 -24.21 23.01
C GLN A 177 26.86 -24.43 22.14
N SER A 178 26.23 -25.60 22.22
CA SER A 178 24.99 -25.91 21.48
C SER A 178 23.85 -24.96 21.86
N LEU A 179 23.63 -24.71 23.15
CA LEU A 179 22.60 -23.78 23.61
C LEU A 179 22.87 -22.35 23.14
N THR A 180 24.15 -21.94 23.12
CA THR A 180 24.55 -20.62 22.63
C THR A 180 24.31 -20.50 21.12
N ARG A 181 24.65 -21.54 20.34
CA ARG A 181 24.37 -21.61 18.91
C ARG A 181 22.88 -21.48 18.63
N ASP A 182 22.04 -22.25 19.31
CA ASP A 182 20.59 -22.23 19.11
C ASP A 182 20.00 -20.86 19.40
N ARG A 183 20.48 -20.19 20.45
CA ARG A 183 20.12 -18.81 20.78
C ARG A 183 20.49 -17.83 19.66
N LEU A 184 21.73 -17.88 19.17
CA LEU A 184 22.21 -17.01 18.09
C LEU A 184 21.44 -17.25 16.77
N ILE A 185 21.11 -18.51 16.44
CA ILE A 185 20.31 -18.85 15.26
C ILE A 185 18.89 -18.31 15.40
N SER A 186 18.26 -18.44 16.57
CA SER A 186 16.93 -17.90 16.83
C SER A 186 16.90 -16.36 16.74
N GLU A 187 17.91 -15.70 17.29
CA GLU A 187 18.09 -14.25 17.18
C GLU A 187 18.26 -13.82 15.72
N LYS A 188 19.15 -14.50 14.98
CA LYS A 188 19.36 -14.29 13.54
C LYS A 188 18.05 -14.41 12.77
N LYS A 189 17.26 -15.45 13.04
CA LYS A 189 15.96 -15.68 12.39
C LYS A 189 15.00 -14.52 12.65
N THR A 190 14.93 -14.03 13.89
CA THR A 190 14.07 -12.90 14.26
C THR A 190 14.46 -11.62 13.51
N ILE A 191 15.75 -11.34 13.43
CA ILE A 191 16.27 -10.17 12.70
C ILE A 191 16.05 -10.31 11.19
N LEU A 192 16.20 -11.52 10.64
CA LEU A 192 15.90 -11.79 9.22
C LEU A 192 14.43 -11.55 8.87
N THR A 193 13.50 -11.94 9.75
CA THR A 193 12.07 -11.63 9.60
C THR A 193 11.85 -10.12 9.60
N ARG A 194 12.39 -9.40 10.60
CA ARG A 194 12.29 -7.93 10.67
C ARG A 194 12.86 -7.25 9.42
N ARG A 195 13.97 -7.76 8.88
CA ARG A 195 14.57 -7.29 7.61
C ARG A 195 13.64 -7.49 6.43
N SER A 196 12.94 -8.63 6.39
CA SER A 196 11.95 -8.94 5.35
C SER A 196 10.77 -7.97 5.43
N ASP A 197 10.25 -7.73 6.63
CA ASP A 197 9.12 -6.82 6.87
C ASP A 197 9.47 -5.39 6.43
N LEU A 198 10.63 -4.87 6.86
CA LEU A 198 11.09 -3.54 6.44
C LEU A 198 11.31 -3.41 4.92
N ARG A 199 11.75 -4.50 4.26
CA ARG A 199 11.84 -4.51 2.79
C ARG A 199 10.48 -4.51 2.12
N ALA A 200 9.52 -5.22 2.70
CA ALA A 200 8.13 -5.22 2.23
C ALA A 200 7.51 -3.82 2.39
N ASP A 201 7.81 -3.10 3.47
CA ASP A 201 7.36 -1.73 3.70
C ASP A 201 8.01 -0.71 2.74
N MET A 202 9.27 -0.95 2.35
CA MET A 202 9.98 -0.09 1.40
C MET A 202 9.49 -0.24 -0.04
N ALA A 203 9.02 -1.43 -0.42
CA ALA A 203 8.55 -1.72 -1.78
C ALA A 203 7.42 -0.77 -2.27
N PRO A 204 6.32 -0.55 -1.53
CA PRO A 204 5.26 0.38 -1.94
C PRO A 204 5.75 1.83 -1.96
N LEU A 205 6.68 2.24 -1.09
CA LEU A 205 7.24 3.60 -1.11
C LEU A 205 8.06 3.87 -2.38
N LYS A 206 8.76 2.87 -2.90
CA LYS A 206 9.49 2.96 -4.18
C LYS A 206 8.54 2.89 -5.39
N LEU A 207 7.43 2.14 -5.27
CA LEU A 207 6.44 1.98 -6.33
C LEU A 207 5.38 3.10 -6.38
N ARG A 208 5.20 3.89 -5.31
CA ARG A 208 4.31 5.05 -5.30
C ARG A 208 4.79 6.08 -6.33
N ARG A 209 4.27 5.96 -7.55
CA ARG A 209 4.34 6.98 -8.60
C ARG A 209 3.54 8.23 -8.22
N ASP A 210 2.54 8.04 -7.35
CA ASP A 210 1.60 9.06 -6.94
C ASP A 210 2.16 9.77 -5.71
N ARG A 211 3.22 10.56 -5.91
CA ARG A 211 3.80 11.45 -4.89
C ARG A 211 2.93 12.68 -4.65
N THR A 212 1.66 12.58 -5.00
CA THR A 212 0.77 13.71 -5.15
C THR A 212 -0.57 13.33 -4.60
N THR A 213 -1.13 14.21 -3.78
CA THR A 213 -2.54 14.17 -3.40
C THR A 213 -3.18 15.49 -3.80
N TRP A 214 -4.50 15.48 -3.82
CA TRP A 214 -5.29 16.71 -3.92
C TRP A 214 -5.79 17.10 -2.54
N SER A 215 -5.89 18.41 -2.30
CA SER A 215 -6.64 18.98 -1.20
C SER A 215 -7.73 19.89 -1.77
N ALA A 216 -8.96 19.75 -1.30
CA ALA A 216 -10.08 20.60 -1.68
C ALA A 216 -10.34 21.63 -0.58
N ILE A 217 -10.12 22.91 -0.88
CA ILE A 217 -10.37 24.03 0.02
C ILE A 217 -11.77 24.56 -0.31
N VAL A 218 -12.73 24.30 0.57
CA VAL A 218 -14.12 24.73 0.44
C VAL A 218 -14.31 26.00 1.27
N LEU A 219 -14.61 27.12 0.62
CA LEU A 219 -14.94 28.36 1.30
C LEU A 219 -16.45 28.40 1.52
N ILE A 220 -16.86 28.41 2.78
CA ILE A 220 -18.26 28.44 3.19
C ILE A 220 -18.55 29.71 3.98
N GLN A 221 -19.80 30.19 3.90
CA GLN A 221 -20.28 31.35 4.64
C GLN A 221 -21.59 31.01 5.32
N ALA A 222 -21.68 31.22 6.64
CA ALA A 222 -22.89 31.06 7.42
C ALA A 222 -23.47 32.41 7.82
N GLN A 223 -24.80 32.52 7.80
CA GLN A 223 -25.54 33.71 8.24
C GLN A 223 -25.94 33.64 9.71
N GLN A 224 -25.86 32.46 10.31
CA GLN A 224 -26.20 32.19 11.70
C GLN A 224 -25.24 31.17 12.32
N PRO A 225 -24.98 31.23 13.63
CA PRO A 225 -24.16 30.23 14.30
C PRO A 225 -24.89 28.90 14.42
N GLY A 226 -24.17 27.78 14.35
CA GLY A 226 -24.73 26.44 14.51
C GLY A 226 -23.89 25.33 13.90
N SER A 227 -24.34 24.10 14.14
CA SER A 227 -23.70 22.90 13.59
C SER A 227 -24.05 22.73 12.12
N ALA A 228 -23.03 22.67 11.27
CA ALA A 228 -23.17 22.54 9.83
C ALA A 228 -22.47 21.27 9.33
N THR A 229 -23.03 20.65 8.29
CA THR A 229 -22.40 19.54 7.58
C THR A 229 -21.93 20.01 6.21
N VAL A 230 -20.62 19.89 5.96
CA VAL A 230 -20.03 20.11 4.65
C VAL A 230 -19.93 18.78 3.92
N GLU A 231 -20.66 18.64 2.83
CA GLU A 231 -20.54 17.49 1.94
C GLU A 231 -19.60 17.82 0.78
N LEU A 232 -18.64 16.93 0.51
CA LEU A 232 -17.79 16.98 -0.69
C LEU A 232 -18.08 15.77 -1.56
N ALA A 233 -18.33 15.99 -2.84
CA ALA A 233 -18.48 14.94 -3.85
C ALA A 233 -17.44 15.12 -4.95
N HIS A 234 -16.82 14.02 -5.37
CA HIS A 234 -15.86 14.00 -6.48
C HIS A 234 -15.94 12.67 -7.23
N ASP A 235 -15.51 12.68 -8.49
CA ASP A 235 -15.44 11.50 -9.34
C ASP A 235 -14.00 10.95 -9.37
N VAL A 236 -13.87 9.63 -9.28
CA VAL A 236 -12.60 8.90 -9.44
C VAL A 236 -12.70 7.84 -10.53
N PRO A 237 -11.65 7.69 -11.35
CA PRO A 237 -11.51 6.55 -12.24
C PRO A 237 -11.11 5.29 -11.45
N GLY A 238 -10.99 4.16 -12.15
CA GLY A 238 -10.51 2.92 -11.55
C GLY A 238 -11.56 2.16 -10.75
N ALA A 239 -12.80 2.65 -10.68
CA ALA A 239 -13.92 1.90 -10.13
C ALA A 239 -15.04 1.77 -11.15
N ARG A 240 -15.60 0.57 -11.28
CA ARG A 240 -16.76 0.29 -12.13
C ARG A 240 -17.57 -0.87 -11.58
N TRP A 241 -18.82 -0.95 -11.99
CA TRP A 241 -19.63 -2.15 -11.81
C TRP A 241 -20.12 -2.70 -13.13
N VAL A 242 -20.38 -4.01 -13.17
CA VAL A 242 -20.89 -4.73 -14.34
C VAL A 242 -22.04 -5.63 -13.90
N PRO A 243 -23.19 -5.62 -14.60
CA PRO A 243 -24.26 -6.58 -14.35
C PRO A 243 -23.86 -7.97 -14.83
N VAL A 244 -24.16 -8.99 -14.05
CA VAL A 244 -23.95 -10.39 -14.40
C VAL A 244 -25.27 -11.12 -14.26
N HIS A 245 -25.75 -11.68 -15.36
CA HIS A 245 -27.02 -12.39 -15.42
C HIS A 245 -26.78 -13.88 -15.59
N GLU A 246 -27.53 -14.68 -14.85
CA GLU A 246 -27.52 -16.13 -14.93
C GLU A 246 -28.96 -16.62 -15.13
N ALA A 247 -29.17 -17.38 -16.20
CA ALA A 247 -30.44 -18.02 -16.52
C ALA A 247 -30.29 -19.53 -16.42
N ARG A 248 -31.15 -20.19 -15.65
CA ARG A 248 -31.18 -21.65 -15.52
C ARG A 248 -32.54 -22.19 -15.92
N LEU A 249 -32.56 -23.06 -16.92
CA LEU A 249 -33.78 -23.73 -17.38
C LEU A 249 -34.02 -24.98 -16.53
N ASP A 250 -35.22 -25.08 -15.96
CA ASP A 250 -35.77 -26.32 -15.44
C ASP A 250 -36.78 -26.85 -16.47
N GLU A 251 -36.33 -27.79 -17.31
CA GLU A 251 -37.16 -28.39 -18.37
C GLU A 251 -38.36 -29.13 -17.81
N SER A 252 -38.21 -29.78 -16.65
CA SER A 252 -39.28 -30.58 -16.03
C SER A 252 -40.47 -29.72 -15.62
N LYS A 253 -40.22 -28.46 -15.29
CA LYS A 253 -41.25 -27.48 -14.88
C LYS A 253 -41.55 -26.44 -15.97
N ALA A 254 -40.85 -26.48 -17.10
CA ALA A 254 -40.89 -25.44 -18.12
C ALA A 254 -40.71 -24.02 -17.55
N THR A 255 -39.77 -23.85 -16.61
CA THR A 255 -39.50 -22.56 -15.95
C THR A 255 -38.03 -22.15 -16.10
N VAL A 256 -37.78 -20.84 -16.15
CA VAL A 256 -36.42 -20.28 -16.18
C VAL A 256 -36.20 -19.47 -14.90
N ALA A 257 -35.22 -19.88 -14.10
CA ALA A 257 -34.75 -19.09 -12.96
C ALA A 257 -33.74 -18.04 -13.43
N TRP A 258 -34.06 -16.76 -13.22
CA TRP A 258 -33.19 -15.63 -13.58
C TRP A 258 -32.56 -15.03 -12.32
N THR A 259 -31.23 -15.05 -12.25
CA THR A 259 -30.45 -14.43 -11.17
C THR A 259 -29.67 -13.26 -11.74
N ALA A 260 -29.85 -12.07 -11.16
CA ALA A 260 -29.05 -10.89 -11.46
C ALA A 260 -28.06 -10.63 -10.32
N ARG A 261 -26.78 -10.50 -10.66
CA ARG A 261 -25.70 -10.12 -9.76
C ARG A 261 -25.04 -8.85 -10.29
N ALA A 262 -24.33 -8.15 -9.41
CA ALA A 262 -23.45 -7.05 -9.79
C ALA A 262 -22.03 -7.38 -9.33
N GLN A 263 -21.06 -7.20 -10.23
CA GLN A 263 -19.65 -7.27 -9.88
C GLN A 263 -19.10 -5.86 -9.81
N VAL A 264 -18.44 -5.53 -8.70
CA VAL A 264 -17.79 -4.23 -8.50
C VAL A 264 -16.29 -4.46 -8.56
N LEU A 265 -15.63 -3.74 -9.46
CA LEU A 265 -14.18 -3.63 -9.52
C LEU A 265 -13.79 -2.28 -8.93
N GLN A 266 -12.88 -2.27 -7.97
CA GLN A 266 -12.35 -1.07 -7.33
C GLN A 266 -10.83 -1.12 -7.36
N GLN A 267 -10.26 -0.11 -8.01
CA GLN A 267 -8.83 0.16 -8.12
C GLN A 267 -8.60 1.69 -8.08
N SER A 268 -9.47 2.44 -7.39
CA SER A 268 -9.39 3.90 -7.33
C SER A 268 -8.31 4.41 -6.36
N GLY A 269 -7.66 3.51 -5.61
CA GLY A 269 -6.64 3.87 -4.61
C GLY A 269 -7.22 4.43 -3.32
N GLU A 270 -8.54 4.53 -3.19
CA GLU A 270 -9.23 4.96 -1.98
C GLU A 270 -9.64 3.76 -1.13
N ALA A 271 -9.58 3.88 0.20
CA ALA A 271 -10.16 2.89 1.09
C ALA A 271 -11.66 3.13 1.25
N TRP A 272 -12.47 2.14 0.90
CA TRP A 272 -13.94 2.16 1.03
C TRP A 272 -14.38 1.21 2.15
N SER A 273 -14.04 1.55 3.39
CA SER A 273 -14.46 0.78 4.57
C SER A 273 -15.83 1.25 5.05
N ASP A 274 -16.78 0.31 5.20
CA ASP A 274 -18.13 0.57 5.73
C ASP A 274 -18.94 1.67 5.02
N VAL A 275 -18.74 1.82 3.70
CA VAL A 275 -19.43 2.84 2.90
C VAL A 275 -20.82 2.42 2.46
N LYS A 276 -21.74 3.38 2.35
CA LYS A 276 -23.01 3.16 1.65
C LYS A 276 -22.77 3.08 0.13
N LEU A 277 -22.82 1.87 -0.43
CA LEU A 277 -22.59 1.64 -1.86
C LEU A 277 -23.91 1.71 -2.66
N THR A 278 -23.91 2.49 -3.74
CA THR A 278 -25.01 2.58 -4.72
C THR A 278 -24.50 2.23 -6.11
N LEU A 279 -25.22 1.39 -6.85
CA LEU A 279 -24.88 1.05 -8.24
C LEU A 279 -25.79 1.82 -9.19
N SER A 280 -25.20 2.49 -10.17
CA SER A 280 -25.94 3.32 -11.11
C SER A 280 -25.74 2.85 -12.55
N THR A 281 -26.85 2.55 -13.23
CA THR A 281 -26.91 2.33 -14.69
C THR A 281 -26.96 3.65 -15.47
N ALA A 282 -26.96 4.79 -14.80
CA ALA A 282 -27.08 6.09 -15.47
C ALA A 282 -25.84 6.38 -16.30
N ARG A 283 -26.01 6.37 -17.62
CA ARG A 283 -24.99 6.81 -18.58
C ARG A 283 -25.28 8.26 -18.95
N SER A 284 -24.64 9.20 -18.26
CA SER A 284 -24.84 10.65 -18.50
C SER A 284 -24.56 11.10 -19.94
N SER A 285 -23.86 10.29 -20.74
CA SER A 285 -23.53 10.56 -22.15
C SER A 285 -24.59 10.08 -23.15
N LEU A 286 -25.51 9.21 -22.73
CA LEU A 286 -26.63 8.76 -23.55
C LEU A 286 -27.84 9.55 -23.06
N GLY A 287 -28.47 10.33 -23.93
CA GLY A 287 -29.64 11.12 -23.57
C GLY A 287 -30.73 10.30 -22.89
N LEU A 288 -31.74 10.96 -22.32
CA LEU A 288 -32.83 10.32 -21.58
C LEU A 288 -33.75 9.42 -22.43
N THR A 289 -33.46 9.26 -23.73
CA THR A 289 -34.23 8.38 -24.62
C THR A 289 -33.79 6.94 -24.40
N PRO A 290 -34.68 6.05 -23.93
CA PRO A 290 -34.35 4.64 -23.77
C PRO A 290 -33.93 4.04 -25.13
N PRO A 291 -32.85 3.25 -25.19
CA PRO A 291 -32.49 2.54 -26.41
C PRO A 291 -33.59 1.55 -26.79
N SER A 292 -33.76 1.29 -28.09
CA SER A 292 -34.64 0.20 -28.53
C SER A 292 -34.09 -1.14 -28.04
N LEU A 293 -34.96 -1.95 -27.43
CA LEU A 293 -34.56 -3.27 -26.95
C LEU A 293 -34.41 -4.21 -28.15
N VAL A 294 -33.19 -4.70 -28.37
CA VAL A 294 -32.92 -5.76 -29.34
C VAL A 294 -33.01 -7.10 -28.61
N PRO A 295 -33.93 -8.02 -29.00
CA PRO A 295 -34.05 -9.30 -28.34
C PRO A 295 -32.78 -10.15 -28.57
N VAL A 296 -32.18 -10.62 -27.49
CA VAL A 296 -31.09 -11.60 -27.55
C VAL A 296 -31.73 -12.99 -27.62
N ARG A 297 -31.58 -13.67 -28.76
CA ARG A 297 -31.96 -15.08 -28.89
C ARG A 297 -30.82 -15.94 -28.33
N LEU A 298 -31.14 -16.80 -27.38
CA LEU A 298 -30.20 -17.78 -26.84
C LEU A 298 -30.46 -19.12 -27.53
N GLU A 299 -29.42 -19.68 -28.15
CA GLU A 299 -29.47 -21.02 -28.77
C GLU A 299 -28.56 -21.95 -27.98
N ALA A 300 -29.01 -23.20 -27.76
CA ALA A 300 -28.21 -24.20 -27.09
C ALA A 300 -27.04 -24.62 -28.00
N VAL A 301 -25.81 -24.25 -27.62
CA VAL A 301 -24.62 -24.77 -28.29
C VAL A 301 -24.35 -26.16 -27.76
N VAL A 302 -24.60 -27.19 -28.58
CA VAL A 302 -24.21 -28.56 -28.26
C VAL A 302 -22.68 -28.64 -28.39
N VAL A 303 -21.98 -28.52 -27.27
CA VAL A 303 -20.53 -28.75 -27.22
C VAL A 303 -20.30 -30.25 -27.32
N VAL A 304 -20.03 -30.73 -28.54
CA VAL A 304 -19.58 -32.11 -28.74
C VAL A 304 -18.20 -32.23 -28.10
N ALA A 305 -18.12 -32.97 -26.99
CA ALA A 305 -16.87 -33.21 -26.28
C ALA A 305 -15.84 -33.82 -27.26
N ARG A 306 -14.78 -33.09 -27.59
CA ARG A 306 -13.63 -33.67 -28.29
C ARG A 306 -13.00 -34.68 -27.35
N LYS A 307 -13.03 -35.95 -27.75
CA LYS A 307 -12.29 -37.03 -27.08
C LYS A 307 -10.82 -36.61 -27.01
N SER A 308 -10.33 -36.29 -25.81
CA SER A 308 -8.92 -35.96 -25.59
C SER A 308 -8.09 -37.17 -26.03
N ALA A 309 -7.27 -37.01 -27.07
CA ALA A 309 -6.28 -38.01 -27.43
C ALA A 309 -5.32 -38.14 -26.23
N GLU A 310 -5.22 -39.35 -25.69
CA GLU A 310 -4.25 -39.68 -24.65
C GLU A 310 -2.85 -39.34 -25.17
N LEU A 311 -2.17 -38.40 -24.52
CA LEU A 311 -0.76 -38.13 -24.79
C LEU A 311 0.03 -39.38 -24.38
N THR A 312 0.43 -40.18 -25.37
CA THR A 312 1.45 -41.20 -25.17
C THR A 312 2.76 -40.52 -24.82
N SER A 313 3.22 -40.79 -23.60
CA SER A 313 4.56 -40.50 -23.09
C SER A 313 5.60 -41.24 -23.94
N ASP A 314 6.08 -40.61 -25.01
CA ASP A 314 7.38 -40.94 -25.58
C ASP A 314 7.85 -39.81 -26.48
N MET A 315 8.75 -38.96 -25.96
CA MET A 315 9.77 -38.25 -26.74
C MET A 315 10.73 -37.54 -25.77
N ARG A 316 11.71 -38.29 -25.26
CA ARG A 316 13.01 -37.73 -24.87
C ARG A 316 14.05 -38.27 -25.86
N ALA A 317 14.41 -37.44 -26.82
CA ALA A 317 15.67 -37.58 -27.55
C ALA A 317 16.47 -36.29 -27.36
N PRO A 318 17.78 -36.37 -27.04
CA PRO A 318 18.59 -35.20 -26.74
C PRO A 318 18.97 -34.43 -28.01
N VAL A 319 18.99 -33.11 -27.89
CA VAL A 319 19.45 -32.17 -28.92
C VAL A 319 20.98 -32.27 -29.03
N ALA A 320 21.48 -32.75 -30.17
CA ALA A 320 22.87 -32.57 -30.58
C ALA A 320 22.98 -31.27 -31.37
N SER A 321 23.87 -30.37 -30.93
CA SER A 321 24.14 -29.08 -31.54
C SER A 321 24.80 -29.24 -32.91
N ALA A 322 24.17 -28.71 -33.94
CA ALA A 322 24.69 -28.63 -35.31
C ALA A 322 25.81 -27.59 -35.43
N GLY A 323 26.87 -27.98 -36.13
CA GLY A 323 27.99 -27.13 -36.52
C GLY A 323 27.61 -26.06 -37.54
N ILE A 324 28.40 -24.99 -37.51
CA ILE A 324 28.33 -23.82 -38.38
C ILE A 324 28.85 -24.21 -39.77
N ASP A 325 28.03 -24.05 -40.81
CA ASP A 325 28.51 -24.04 -42.19
C ASP A 325 28.11 -22.74 -42.90
N ARG A 326 29.09 -22.14 -43.59
CA ARG A 326 29.02 -20.85 -44.27
C ARG A 326 28.69 -21.10 -45.75
N GLY A 327 27.49 -20.77 -46.18
CA GLY A 327 27.07 -20.81 -47.58
C GLY A 327 26.98 -19.42 -48.21
N VAL A 328 27.94 -19.09 -49.07
CA VAL A 328 27.90 -18.03 -50.09
C VAL A 328 27.11 -18.54 -51.30
N THR A 329 26.38 -17.67 -52.02
CA THR A 329 26.10 -17.61 -53.49
C THR A 329 24.85 -16.74 -53.73
N SER A 330 25.01 -15.49 -54.20
CA SER A 330 25.08 -14.99 -55.60
C SER A 330 23.74 -15.04 -56.36
N ALA A 331 23.21 -13.84 -56.64
CA ALA A 331 22.02 -13.56 -57.42
C ALA A 331 22.23 -13.80 -58.94
N PRO A 332 21.17 -14.03 -59.73
CA PRO A 332 21.26 -14.04 -61.18
C PRO A 332 20.91 -12.67 -61.78
N SER A 333 21.68 -12.28 -62.79
CA SER A 333 21.38 -11.21 -63.75
C SER A 333 20.92 -11.83 -65.07
N GLU A 334 19.81 -11.31 -65.60
CA GLU A 334 19.37 -11.49 -66.99
C GLU A 334 20.42 -10.95 -67.97
N GLU A 335 20.77 -11.73 -69.00
CA GLU A 335 20.71 -11.33 -70.42
C GLU A 335 21.13 -12.50 -71.34
N ALA A 336 20.33 -12.67 -72.40
CA ALA A 336 20.50 -13.50 -73.61
C ALA A 336 20.37 -15.03 -73.50
#